data_AF-A0A525CIN1-F1
#
_entry.id   AF-A0A525CIN1-F1
#
_cell.length_a   1.000
_cell.length_b   1.000
_cell.length_c   1.000
_cell.angle_alpha   90.00
_cell.angle_beta   90.00
_cell.angle_gamma   90.00
#
_symmetry.space_group_name_H-M   'P 1'
#
loop_
_entity.id
_entity.type
_entity.pdbx_description
1 polymer ?
#
loop_
_entity_poly.entity_id
_entity_poly.type
_entity_poly.pdbx_seq_one_letter_code
_entity_poly.pdbx_strand_id
1 'polypeptide(L)'
;MEREFSFTLTVPQEEESAADRFLAETRKRYPGVRVSRKPDRKNCARYYISFPQLGSRPDLSFQQECLTAGGASWELFGPNHGRWGLV
;
A
#
# COMPACT_ATOMS: atom_id res chain seq x y z
N MET A 1 13.32 14.75 -10.70
CA MET A 1 13.31 13.39 -10.13
C MET A 1 12.28 13.37 -9.02
N GLU A 2 11.11 12.81 -9.29
CA GLU A 2 10.06 12.66 -8.30
C GLU A 2 10.46 11.47 -7.41
N ARG A 3 10.60 11.69 -6.09
CA ARG A 3 10.81 10.56 -5.18
C ARG A 3 9.47 9.85 -5.01
N GLU A 4 9.47 8.55 -4.73
CA GLU A 4 8.25 7.82 -4.44
C GLU A 4 8.39 7.07 -3.11
N PHE A 5 7.26 6.88 -2.44
CA PHE A 5 7.16 6.05 -1.25
C PHE A 5 6.40 4.79 -1.60
N SER A 6 6.98 3.63 -1.31
CA SER A 6 6.33 2.36 -1.60
C SER A 6 6.17 1.47 -0.39
N PHE A 7 5.08 0.72 -0.39
CA PHE A 7 4.70 -0.24 0.63
C PHE A 7 4.39 -1.58 -0.01
N THR A 8 4.65 -2.64 0.74
CA THR A 8 4.08 -3.97 0.47
C THR A 8 3.11 -4.29 1.58
N LEU A 9 1.83 -4.38 1.24
CA LEU A 9 0.77 -4.83 2.14
C LEU A 9 0.57 -6.33 1.93
N THR A 10 0.59 -7.08 3.02
CA THR A 10 0.24 -8.51 3.06
C THR A 10 -0.97 -8.66 3.97
N VAL A 11 -2.01 -9.30 3.48
CA VAL A 11 -3.26 -9.53 4.22
C VAL A 11 -3.64 -10.99 4.14
N PRO A 12 -4.25 -11.58 5.18
CA PRO A 12 -4.83 -12.92 5.08
C PRO A 12 -5.86 -12.99 3.96
N GLN A 13 -5.92 -14.11 3.25
CA GLN A 13 -6.78 -14.26 2.08
C GLN A 13 -8.27 -14.15 2.43
N GLU A 14 -8.67 -14.55 3.63
CA GLU A 14 -10.03 -14.34 4.15
C GLU A 14 -10.42 -12.86 4.27
N GLU A 15 -9.44 -11.96 4.37
CA GLU A 15 -9.63 -10.51 4.48
C GLU A 15 -9.35 -9.79 3.14
N GLU A 16 -9.11 -10.51 2.04
CA GLU A 16 -8.80 -9.95 0.72
C GLU A 16 -9.88 -8.96 0.25
N SER A 17 -11.15 -9.31 0.44
CA SER A 17 -12.28 -8.43 0.07
C SER A 17 -12.29 -7.12 0.89
N ALA A 18 -11.84 -7.14 2.14
CA ALA A 18 -11.72 -5.95 2.96
C ALA A 18 -10.53 -5.08 2.51
N ALA A 19 -9.41 -5.72 2.19
CA ALA A 19 -8.23 -5.06 1.64
C ALA A 19 -8.51 -4.38 0.30
N ASP A 20 -9.24 -5.03 -0.61
CA ASP A 20 -9.62 -4.44 -1.90
C ASP A 20 -10.49 -3.19 -1.74
N ARG A 21 -11.45 -3.20 -0.79
CA ARG A 21 -12.26 -2.02 -0.47
C ARG A 21 -11.39 -0.89 0.09
N PHE A 22 -10.51 -1.21 1.04
CA PHE A 22 -9.57 -0.25 1.61
C PHE A 22 -8.67 0.40 0.55
N LEU A 23 -8.12 -0.42 -0.37
CA LEU A 23 -7.25 0.05 -1.45
C LEU A 23 -8.02 0.87 -2.50
N ALA A 24 -9.29 0.55 -2.76
CA ALA A 24 -10.15 1.36 -3.60
C ALA A 24 -10.38 2.76 -3.00
N GLU A 25 -10.64 2.85 -1.69
CA GLU A 25 -10.76 4.15 -1.00
C GLU A 25 -9.42 4.90 -0.94
N THR A 26 -8.31 4.18 -0.76
CA THR A 26 -6.96 4.76 -0.82
C THR A 26 -6.71 5.43 -2.19
N ARG A 27 -7.12 4.78 -3.29
CA ARG A 27 -7.00 5.36 -4.65
C ARG A 27 -7.82 6.63 -4.84
N LYS A 28 -8.97 6.75 -4.17
CA LYS A 28 -9.78 7.98 -4.22
C LYS A 28 -9.14 9.11 -3.41
N ARG A 29 -8.56 8.79 -2.25
CA ARG A 29 -7.98 9.76 -1.31
C ARG A 29 -6.63 10.32 -1.77
N TYR A 30 -5.81 9.49 -2.41
CA TYR A 30 -4.46 9.85 -2.83
C TYR A 30 -4.34 9.81 -4.36
N PRO A 31 -4.60 10.95 -5.05
CA PRO A 31 -4.47 11.03 -6.50
C PRO A 31 -3.06 10.62 -6.95
N GLY A 32 -2.98 9.66 -7.87
CA GLY A 32 -1.72 9.16 -8.40
C GLY A 32 -1.11 7.97 -7.64
N VAL A 33 -1.74 7.49 -6.54
CA VAL A 33 -1.32 6.24 -5.91
C VAL A 33 -1.48 5.07 -6.89
N ARG A 34 -0.45 4.25 -6.98
CA ARG A 34 -0.41 3.04 -7.81
C ARG A 34 -0.52 1.84 -6.90
N VAL A 35 -1.51 0.98 -7.16
CA VAL A 35 -1.67 -0.29 -6.43
C VAL A 35 -1.59 -1.42 -7.44
N SER A 36 -0.66 -2.34 -7.25
CA SER A 36 -0.50 -3.55 -8.05
C SER A 36 -0.66 -4.78 -7.18
N ARG A 37 -1.49 -5.73 -7.60
CA ARG A 37 -1.55 -7.05 -6.98
C ARG A 37 -0.25 -7.79 -7.23
N LYS A 38 0.28 -8.46 -6.21
CA LYS A 38 1.41 -9.39 -6.30
C LYS A 38 0.87 -10.82 -6.18
N PRO A 39 1.62 -11.84 -6.65
CA PRO A 39 1.25 -13.23 -6.43
C PRO A 39 1.10 -13.53 -4.94
N ASP A 40 0.10 -14.35 -4.63
CA ASP A 40 -0.21 -14.79 -3.27
C ASP A 40 0.95 -15.60 -2.69
N ARG A 41 1.06 -15.55 -1.37
CA ARG A 41 2.06 -16.34 -0.66
C ARG A 41 1.49 -16.79 0.69
N LYS A 42 1.53 -18.10 0.96
CA LYS A 42 1.13 -18.70 2.25
C LYS A 42 -0.28 -18.27 2.71
N ASN A 43 -1.27 -18.35 1.82
CA ASN A 43 -2.65 -17.91 2.08
C ASN A 43 -2.78 -16.42 2.43
N CYS A 44 -1.83 -15.59 1.97
CA CYS A 44 -1.93 -14.15 2.09
C CYS A 44 -1.99 -13.50 0.71
N ALA A 45 -2.97 -12.61 0.56
CA ALA A 45 -3.05 -11.65 -0.51
C ALA A 45 -2.00 -10.55 -0.30
N ARG A 46 -1.38 -10.10 -1.38
CA ARG A 46 -0.23 -9.19 -1.36
C ARG A 46 -0.41 -8.08 -2.37
N TYR A 47 -0.13 -6.86 -1.95
CA TYR A 47 -0.28 -5.65 -2.73
C TYR A 47 0.98 -4.82 -2.64
N TYR A 48 1.40 -4.28 -3.77
CA TYR A 48 2.43 -3.26 -3.84
C TYR A 48 1.75 -1.92 -4.06
N ILE A 49 1.98 -0.98 -3.15
CA ILE A 49 1.40 0.36 -3.16
C ILE A 49 2.55 1.36 -3.35
N SER A 50 2.45 2.27 -4.33
CA SER A 50 3.40 3.37 -4.52
C SER A 50 2.68 4.71 -4.53
N PHE A 51 3.20 5.66 -3.76
CA PHE A 51 2.75 7.03 -3.70
C PHE A 51 3.77 7.95 -4.37
N PRO A 52 3.36 8.79 -5.34
CA PRO A 52 4.23 9.86 -5.81
C PRO A 52 4.49 10.84 -4.66
N GLN A 53 5.73 11.32 -4.50
CA GLN A 53 6.05 12.35 -3.51
C GLN A 53 5.46 13.69 -3.96
N LEU A 54 4.20 13.90 -3.62
CA LEU A 54 3.62 15.22 -3.41
C LEU A 54 4.20 15.74 -2.09
N GLY A 55 4.42 17.04 -1.92
CA GLY A 55 5.12 17.62 -0.75
C GLY A 55 4.55 17.28 0.65
N SER A 56 3.50 16.47 0.75
CA SER A 56 2.99 15.85 1.96
C SER A 56 3.68 14.51 2.27
N ARG A 57 3.57 14.03 3.52
CA ARG A 57 4.03 12.69 3.96
C ARG A 57 2.83 11.72 4.00
N PRO A 58 2.30 11.27 2.84
CA PRO A 58 1.17 10.34 2.81
C PRO A 58 1.54 8.98 3.41
N ASP A 59 2.83 8.68 3.53
CA ASP A 59 3.37 7.46 4.13
C ASP A 59 2.93 7.27 5.58
N LEU A 60 2.98 8.32 6.41
CA LEU A 60 2.59 8.24 7.82
C LEU A 60 1.08 8.04 7.98
N SER A 61 0.30 8.78 7.20
CA SER A 61 -1.17 8.68 7.23
C SER A 61 -1.62 7.30 6.76
N PHE A 62 -1.04 6.80 5.67
CA PHE A 62 -1.37 5.50 5.13
C PHE A 62 -1.01 4.35 6.07
N GLN A 63 0.15 4.42 6.75
CA GLN A 63 0.54 3.40 7.72
C GLN A 63 -0.46 3.32 8.88
N GLN A 64 -0.90 4.48 9.40
CA GLN A 64 -1.87 4.53 10.49
C GLN A 64 -3.28 4.09 10.03
N GLU A 65 -3.68 4.46 8.82
CA GLU A 65 -4.92 3.99 8.19
C GLU A 65 -4.92 2.47 8.02
N CYS A 66 -3.80 1.89 7.57
CA CYS A 66 -3.65 0.46 7.39
C CYS A 66 -3.74 -0.30 8.71
N LEU A 67 -3.07 0.18 9.77
CA LEU A 67 -3.16 -0.39 11.11
C LEU A 67 -4.59 -0.31 11.67
N THR A 68 -5.33 0.75 11.32
CA THR A 68 -6.72 0.92 11.76
C THR A 68 -7.67 0.00 11.00
N ALA A 69 -7.46 -0.19 9.69
CA ALA A 69 -8.33 -0.99 8.84
C ALA A 69 -8.10 -2.50 8.99
N GLY A 70 -6.83 -2.91 9.08
CA GLY A 70 -6.42 -4.32 9.09
C GLY A 70 -6.10 -4.88 10.47
N GLY A 71 -6.03 -4.03 11.50
CA GLY A 71 -5.64 -4.43 12.84
C GLY A 71 -4.25 -5.10 12.88
N ALA A 72 -4.12 -6.15 13.69
CA ALA A 72 -2.89 -6.92 13.83
C ALA A 72 -2.68 -7.99 12.74
N SER A 73 -3.70 -8.27 11.92
CA SER A 73 -3.68 -9.33 10.91
C SER A 73 -2.97 -8.91 9.63
N TRP A 74 -2.97 -7.60 9.32
CA TRP A 74 -2.36 -7.06 8.11
C TRP A 74 -0.92 -6.64 8.39
N GLU A 75 -0.01 -7.08 7.52
CA GLU A 75 1.40 -6.71 7.60
C GLU A 75 1.74 -5.67 6.54
N LEU A 76 2.19 -4.49 6.97
CA LEU A 76 2.63 -3.42 6.09
C LEU A 76 4.16 -3.27 6.17
N PHE A 77 4.84 -3.53 5.06
CA PHE A 77 6.29 -3.38 4.92
C PHE A 77 6.64 -2.10 4.15
N GLY A 78 7.40 -1.20 4.75
CA GLY A 78 7.79 0.10 4.20
C GLY A 78 7.77 1.21 5.27
N PRO A 79 7.78 2.50 4.89
CA PRO A 79 7.94 2.99 3.52
C PRO A 79 9.34 2.74 2.98
N ASN A 80 9.44 2.21 1.76
CA ASN A 80 10.69 2.16 1.01
C ASN A 80 10.76 3.38 0.09
N HIS A 81 11.86 4.12 0.16
CA HIS A 81 12.16 5.19 -0.79
C HIS A 81 12.64 4.55 -2.10
N GLY A 82 11.75 4.49 -3.09
CA GLY A 82 12.02 3.89 -4.39
C GLY A 82 12.16 4.92 -5.50
N ARG A 83 12.81 4.54 -6.60
CA ARG A 83 12.64 5.15 -7.91
C ARG A 83 11.83 4.16 -8.76
N TRP A 84 10.69 4.57 -9.30
CA TRP A 84 10.05 3.84 -10.40
C TRP A 84 10.73 4.26 -11.71
N GLY A 85 11.19 3.28 -12.49
CA GLY A 85 12.03 3.52 -13.66
C GLY A 85 13.51 3.52 -13.30
N LEU A 86 14.15 2.36 -13.43
CA LEU A 86 15.58 2.35 -13.75
C LEU A 86 15.70 3.07 -15.10
N VAL A 87 16.36 4.22 -15.11
CA VAL A 87 17.07 4.71 -16.30
C VAL A 87 18.50 4.21 -16.17
#